data_AF-A0A397FR80-F1
#
_entry.id   AF-A0A397FR80-F1
#
_cell.length_a   1.000
_cell.length_b   1.000
_cell.length_c   1.000
_cell.angle_alpha   90.00
_cell.angle_beta   90.00
_cell.angle_gamma   90.00
#
_symmetry.space_group_name_H-M   'P 1'
#
loop_
_entity.id
_entity.type
_entity.pdbx_description
1 polymer ?
#
loop_
_entity_poly.entity_id
_entity_poly.type
_entity_poly.pdbx_seq_one_letter_code
_entity_poly.pdbx_strand_id
1 'polypeptide(L)' 'MTKTNHKRTKPWGLKVHENFFWKVKQTALKERCEVVELVERVLSDYMEHKNQHTHTHTHTHTLNLKGEKH' A
#
# COMPACT_ATOMS: atom_id res chain seq x y z
N MET A 1 -18.73 -22.75 -12.65
CA MET A 1 -18.31 -21.86 -11.54
C MET A 1 -16.96 -22.32 -11.04
N THR A 2 -15.88 -21.72 -11.54
CA THR A 2 -14.50 -22.02 -11.14
C THR A 2 -14.23 -21.45 -9.75
N LYS A 3 -14.14 -22.32 -8.74
CA LYS A 3 -13.66 -21.96 -7.41
C LYS A 3 -12.19 -21.56 -7.54
N THR A 4 -11.89 -20.27 -7.48
CA THR A 4 -10.51 -19.77 -7.35
C THR A 4 -10.00 -20.20 -5.98
N ASN A 5 -9.25 -21.30 -5.96
CA ASN A 5 -8.60 -21.84 -4.77
C ASN A 5 -7.47 -20.87 -4.38
N HIS A 6 -7.76 -19.90 -3.52
CA HIS A 6 -6.75 -19.02 -2.97
C HIS A 6 -5.90 -19.85 -2.00
N LYS A 7 -4.72 -20.29 -2.48
CA LYS A 7 -3.76 -21.02 -1.65
C LYS A 7 -3.38 -20.15 -0.45
N ARG A 8 -3.80 -20.57 0.74
CA ARG A 8 -3.42 -19.92 2.00
C ARG A 8 -1.89 -19.89 2.11
N THR A 9 -1.33 -18.70 2.31
CA THR A 9 0.11 -18.51 2.51
C THR A 9 0.50 -18.81 3.96
N LYS A 10 1.80 -18.98 4.22
CA LYS A 10 2.30 -19.16 5.60
C LYS A 10 1.98 -17.90 6.43
N PRO A 11 1.64 -18.03 7.72
CA PRO A 11 1.40 -16.88 8.59
C PRO A 11 2.67 -16.02 8.71
N TRP A 12 2.51 -14.70 8.63
CA TRP A 12 3.63 -13.75 8.56
C TRP A 12 4.34 -13.47 9.90
N GLY A 13 3.75 -13.86 11.04
CA GLY A 13 4.39 -13.71 12.35
C GLY A 13 4.80 -12.27 12.72
N LEU A 14 4.03 -11.27 12.27
CA LEU A 14 4.31 -9.85 12.49
C LEU A 14 4.13 -9.45 13.95
N LYS A 15 5.16 -8.83 14.53
CA LYS A 15 5.06 -8.08 15.79
C LYS A 15 4.88 -6.61 15.47
N VAL A 16 3.81 -6.02 15.99
CA VAL A 16 3.48 -4.60 15.81
C VAL A 16 3.30 -3.94 17.17
N HIS A 17 3.39 -2.61 17.20
CA HIS A 17 3.06 -1.85 18.39
C HIS A 17 1.59 -2.07 18.78
N GLU A 18 1.32 -2.18 20.08
CA GLU A 18 -0.03 -2.43 20.61
C GLU A 18 -1.05 -1.38 20.15
N ASN A 19 -0.67 -0.10 20.20
CA ASN A 19 -1.53 0.99 19.74
C ASN A 19 -1.91 0.86 18.26
N PHE A 20 -0.99 0.36 17.43
CA PHE A 20 -1.27 0.12 16.02
C PHE A 20 -2.22 -1.08 15.86
N PHE A 21 -2.00 -2.17 16.60
CA PHE A 21 -2.89 -3.32 16.60
C PHE A 21 -4.34 -2.93 16.92
N TRP A 22 -4.54 -2.16 17.99
CA TRP A 22 -5.89 -1.73 18.38
C TRP A 22 -6.54 -0.82 17.34
N LYS A 23 -5.79 0.10 16.73
CA LYS A 23 -6.29 0.94 15.63
C LYS A 23 -6.76 0.09 14.46
N VAL A 24 -5.93 -0.82 13.96
CA VAL A 24 -6.27 -1.71 12.84
C VAL A 24 -7.52 -2.53 13.15
N LYS A 25 -7.59 -3.11 14.36
CA LYS A 25 -8.73 -3.92 14.79
C LYS A 25 -10.03 -3.10 14.83
N GLN A 26 -10.00 -1.89 15.40
CA GLN A 26 -11.18 -1.01 15.45
C GLN A 26 -11.62 -0.56 14.06
N THR A 27 -10.69 -0.24 13.16
CA THR A 27 -11.00 0.10 11.78
C THR A 27 -11.66 -1.07 11.05
N ALA A 28 -11.10 -2.27 11.16
CA ALA A 28 -11.68 -3.47 10.54
C ALA A 28 -13.10 -3.76 11.05
N LEU A 29 -13.35 -3.60 12.35
CA LEU A 29 -14.68 -3.72 12.94
C LEU A 29 -15.66 -2.68 12.39
N LYS A 30 -15.22 -1.42 12.28
CA LYS A 30 -16.04 -0.32 11.76
C LYS A 30 -16.41 -0.55 10.30
N GLU A 31 -15.48 -1.06 9.51
CA GLU A 31 -15.66 -1.32 8.07
C GLU A 31 -16.28 -2.69 7.77
N ARG A 32 -16.48 -3.53 8.80
CA ARG A 32 -17.01 -4.90 8.68
C ARG A 32 -16.20 -5.77 7.71
N CYS A 33 -14.87 -5.68 7.79
CA CYS A 33 -13.93 -6.47 6.99
C CYS A 33 -12.96 -7.26 7.87
N GLU A 34 -12.25 -8.21 7.27
CA GLU A 34 -11.16 -8.89 7.98
C GLU A 34 -9.93 -7.98 8.09
N VAL A 35 -9.15 -8.16 9.16
CA VAL A 35 -7.89 -7.41 9.36
C VAL A 35 -6.93 -7.60 8.17
N VAL A 36 -6.91 -8.80 7.58
CA VAL A 36 -6.06 -9.09 6.42
C VAL A 36 -6.46 -8.26 5.20
N GLU A 37 -7.76 -8.13 4.91
CA GLU A 37 -8.27 -7.34 3.78
C GLU A 37 -7.93 -5.86 3.96
N LEU A 38 -8.07 -5.34 5.18
CA LEU A 38 -7.68 -3.96 5.50
C LEU A 38 -6.19 -3.73 5.25
N VAL A 39 -5.31 -4.66 5.68
CA VAL A 39 -3.86 -4.54 5.50
C VAL A 39 -3.47 -4.63 4.02
N GLU A 40 -4.07 -5.55 3.26
CA GLU A 40 -3.82 -5.70 1.82
C GLU A 40 -4.22 -4.43 1.04
N ARG A 41 -5.38 -3.86 1.38
CA ARG A 41 -5.86 -2.62 0.74
C ARG A 41 -4.95 -1.44 1.05
N VAL A 42 -4.62 -1.22 2.33
CA VAL A 42 -3.73 -0.11 2.74
C VAL A 42 -2.34 -0.25 2.12
N LEU A 43 -1.83 -1.48 1.99
CA LEU A 43 -0.54 -1.72 1.31
C LEU A 43 -0.63 -1.38 -0.19
N SER A 44 -1.72 -1.75 -0.85
CA SER A 44 -1.97 -1.41 -2.26
C SER A 44 -2.00 0.11 -2.46
N ASP A 45 -2.76 0.82 -1.62
CA ASP A 45 -2.86 2.28 -1.65
C ASP A 45 -1.49 2.93 -1.42
N TYR A 46 -0.73 2.45 -0.43
CA TYR A 46 0.61 2.97 -0.14
C TYR A 46 1.55 2.83 -1.34
N MET A 47 1.54 1.67 -2.02
CA MET A 47 2.38 1.43 -3.18
C MET A 47 2.00 2.33 -4.35
N GLU A 48 0.71 2.54 -4.60
CA GLU A 48 0.23 3.45 -5.65
C GLU A 48 0.69 4.89 -5.40
N HIS A 49 0.51 5.41 -4.20
CA HIS A 49 0.87 6.79 -3.85
C HIS A 49 2.39 7.00 -3.81
N LYS A 50 3.15 6.00 -3.32
CA LYS A 50 4.61 6.05 -3.36
C LYS A 50 5.13 6.18 -4.78
N ASN A 51 4.56 5.42 -5.71
CA ASN A 51 4.97 5.43 -7.11
C ASN A 51 4.66 6.79 -7.77
N GLN A 52 3.53 7.41 -7.45
CA GLN A 52 3.17 8.74 -7.93
C GLN A 52 4.19 9.82 -7.50
N HIS A 53 4.64 9.80 -6.25
CA HIS A 53 5.66 10.75 -5.78
C HIS A 53 7.00 10.60 -6.51
N THR A 54 7.44 9.39 -6.80
CA THR A 54 8.67 9.18 -7.60
C THR A 54 8.53 9.65 -9.05
N HIS A 55 7.38 9.41 -9.69
CA HIS A 55 7.16 9.86 -11.08
C HIS A 55 7.14 11.39 -11.22
N THR A 56 6.55 12.10 -10.26
CA THR A 56 6.55 13.58 -10.29
C THR A 56 7.96 14.16 -10.19
N HIS A 57 8.83 13.62 -9.32
CA HIS A 57 10.20 14.10 -9.19
C HIS A 57 11.06 13.84 -10.45
N THR A 58 10.87 12.71 -11.14
CA THR A 58 11.64 12.40 -12.37
C THR A 58 11.23 13.26 -13.57
N HIS A 59 9.96 13.61 -13.71
CA HIS A 59 9.52 14.50 -14.79
C HIS A 59 10.03 15.94 -14.61
N THR A 60 10.07 16.46 -13.39
CA THR A 60 10.57 17.83 -13.14
C THR A 60 12.06 17.96 -13.41
N HIS A 61 12.89 16.94 -13.13
CA HIS A 61 14.33 17.02 -13.44
C HIS A 61 14.66 16.85 -14.93
N THR A 62 13.82 16.15 -15.70
CA THR A 62 14.09 15.90 -17.13
C THR A 62 13.70 17.09 -18.01
N LEU A 63 12.72 17.89 -17.61
CA LEU A 63 12.28 19.08 -18.37
C LEU A 63 13.20 20.29 -18.20
N ASN A 64 13.98 20.37 -17.11
CA ASN A 64 14.90 21.49 -16.86
C ASN A 64 16.30 21.29 -17.45
N LEU A 65 16.65 20.10 -17.97
CA LEU A 65 17.98 19.84 -18.54
C LEU A 65 18.03 19.93 -20.08
N LYS A 66 16.92 20.33 -20.74
CA LYS A 66 16.86 20.46 -22.21
C LYS A 66 16.76 21.90 -22.71
N GLY A 67 16.96 22.87 -21.83
CA GLY A 67 16.77 24.30 -22.10
C GLY A 67 17.98 25.19 -21.80
N GLU A 68 19.21 24.73 -22.01
CA GLU A 68 20.37 25.62 -22.12
C GLU A 68 21.18 25.24 -23.37
N LYS A 69 20.80 25.87 -24.49
CA LYS A 69 21.74 26.18 -25.57
C LYS A 69 21.81 27.71 -25.63
N HIS A 70 22.91 28.26 -25.13
CA HIS A 70 23.42 29.57 -25.52
C HIS A 70 24.87 29.38 -25.95
#